data_AF-A0A3Q4I6W3-F1
#
_entry.id   AF-A0A3Q4I6W3-F1
#
_cell.length_a   1.000
_cell.length_b   1.000
_cell.length_c   1.000
_cell.angle_alpha   90.00
_cell.angle_beta   90.00
_cell.angle_gamma   90.00
#
_symmetry.space_group_name_H-M   'P 1'
#
loop_
_entity.id
_entity.type
_entity.pdbx_description
1 polymer ?
#
loop_
_entity_poly.entity_id
_entity_poly.type
_entity_poly.pdbx_seq_one_letter_code
_entity_poly.pdbx_strand_id
1 'polypeptide(L)'
;MGAQRGPAAHGRASSCRGLLLLLLPLLLGSCRAEEDVLMNTKLATSDLRWTSYPADDSQWEEASSRDDHQNTVRTYEICTITSTSSYWLRTRWIPLKAATTVYVEIWFSMMECSSLRQPCKETFNLYHYPSDADDATPTSPAWMENPYIKVATVAADHLMLRGARGRPNVKVLRLEGLRKAGLYLAFQSQSACMALL
;
A
#
# COMPACT_ATOMS: atom_id res chain seq x y z
N MET A 1 47.91 -21.37 -74.00
CA MET A 1 47.78 -22.25 -72.82
C MET A 1 49.07 -22.16 -72.01
N GLY A 2 49.14 -21.20 -71.07
CA GLY A 2 50.21 -21.15 -70.06
C GLY A 2 49.84 -22.02 -68.85
N ALA A 3 50.63 -22.18 -67.80
CA ALA A 3 52.03 -21.92 -67.51
C ALA A 3 52.30 -22.63 -66.16
N GLN A 4 53.45 -23.31 -66.08
CA GLN A 4 54.33 -23.65 -64.95
C GLN A 4 53.87 -23.70 -63.46
N ARG A 5 54.20 -24.85 -62.84
CA ARG A 5 54.97 -25.15 -61.60
C ARG A 5 54.65 -24.50 -60.23
N GLY A 6 54.61 -25.37 -59.21
CA GLY A 6 55.17 -25.13 -57.86
C GLY A 6 54.30 -25.67 -56.70
N PRO A 7 54.84 -26.42 -55.71
CA PRO A 7 54.10 -26.81 -54.51
C PRO A 7 54.19 -25.72 -53.43
N ALA A 8 53.10 -25.46 -52.71
CA ALA A 8 53.05 -24.49 -51.62
C ALA A 8 52.42 -25.05 -50.34
N ALA A 9 53.24 -25.03 -49.29
CA ALA A 9 53.01 -24.77 -47.87
C ALA A 9 51.68 -25.13 -47.15
N HIS A 10 51.87 -25.70 -45.96
CA HIS A 10 50.88 -25.90 -44.89
C HIS A 10 50.09 -24.64 -44.50
N GLY A 11 48.76 -24.71 -44.55
CA GLY A 11 47.84 -23.76 -43.94
C GLY A 11 47.23 -24.32 -42.65
N ARG A 12 47.52 -23.67 -41.51
CA ARG A 12 46.88 -23.92 -40.20
C ARG A 12 45.38 -23.58 -40.27
N ALA A 13 44.53 -24.52 -39.85
CA ALA A 13 43.16 -24.24 -39.48
C ALA A 13 43.14 -23.47 -38.15
N SER A 14 42.59 -22.25 -38.13
CA SER A 14 42.27 -21.53 -36.89
C SER A 14 40.77 -21.41 -36.75
N SER A 15 40.28 -21.99 -35.67
CA SER A 15 38.90 -22.07 -35.21
C SER A 15 38.30 -20.69 -34.97
N CYS A 16 37.25 -20.32 -35.72
CA CYS A 16 36.42 -19.15 -35.45
C CYS A 16 35.10 -19.56 -34.78
N ARG A 17 35.18 -20.29 -33.66
CA ARG A 17 34.02 -20.72 -32.84
C ARG A 17 33.83 -19.94 -31.54
N GLY A 18 34.52 -18.80 -31.37
CA GLY A 18 34.61 -18.15 -30.06
C GLY A 18 33.82 -16.86 -29.84
N LEU A 19 33.24 -16.22 -30.87
CA LEU A 19 32.86 -14.80 -30.74
C LEU A 19 31.38 -14.50 -30.52
N LEU A 20 30.48 -15.48 -30.44
CA LEU A 20 29.03 -15.23 -30.28
C LEU A 20 28.51 -15.41 -28.84
N LEU A 21 29.37 -15.77 -27.88
CA LEU A 21 28.96 -16.06 -26.49
C LEU A 21 29.36 -14.97 -25.47
N LEU A 22 30.12 -13.95 -25.88
CA LEU A 22 30.66 -12.93 -24.98
C LEU A 22 29.79 -11.66 -24.85
N LEU A 23 28.67 -11.57 -25.56
CA LEU A 23 27.74 -10.41 -25.51
C LEU A 23 26.53 -10.63 -24.58
N LEU A 24 26.31 -11.85 -24.09
CA LEU A 24 25.20 -12.17 -23.20
C LEU A 24 25.28 -11.55 -21.77
N PRO A 25 26.46 -11.26 -21.16
CA PRO A 25 26.48 -10.72 -19.80
C PRO A 25 26.10 -9.23 -19.71
N LEU A 26 26.06 -8.51 -20.84
CA LEU A 26 25.75 -7.07 -20.89
C LEU A 26 24.24 -6.76 -21.00
N LEU A 27 23.40 -7.77 -21.23
CA LEU A 27 21.94 -7.63 -21.32
C LEU A 27 21.20 -7.96 -20.02
N LEU A 28 21.90 -8.47 -19.01
CA LEU A 28 21.38 -8.57 -17.65
C LEU A 28 21.57 -7.22 -16.94
N GLY A 29 20.97 -6.17 -17.52
CA GLY A 29 20.75 -4.93 -16.80
C GLY A 29 19.98 -5.27 -15.53
N SER A 30 20.56 -4.97 -14.38
CA SER A 30 19.92 -5.13 -13.07
C SER A 30 18.53 -4.51 -13.13
N CYS A 31 17.49 -5.34 -13.22
CA CYS A 31 16.11 -4.91 -13.05
C CYS A 31 15.94 -4.58 -11.56
N ARG A 32 16.43 -3.40 -11.16
CA ARG A 32 16.13 -2.86 -9.83
C ARG A 32 14.73 -2.31 -9.90
N ALA A 33 13.81 -2.95 -9.18
CA ALA A 33 12.56 -2.29 -8.83
C ALA A 33 12.93 -1.10 -7.94
N GLU A 34 12.67 0.11 -8.42
CA GLU A 34 12.83 1.33 -7.64
C GLU A 34 11.66 1.42 -6.66
N GLU A 35 11.96 1.51 -5.36
CA GLU A 35 10.96 1.69 -4.31
C GLU A 35 10.84 3.18 -3.99
N ASP A 36 9.63 3.70 -4.16
CA ASP A 36 9.33 5.12 -4.00
C ASP A 36 8.19 5.28 -2.98
N VAL A 37 8.39 6.16 -1.98
CA VAL A 37 7.35 6.45 -0.99
C VAL A 37 6.32 7.41 -1.61
N LEU A 38 5.09 6.93 -1.80
CA LEU A 38 4.00 7.74 -2.37
C LEU A 38 3.23 8.54 -1.30
N MET A 39 3.07 7.97 -0.10
CA MET A 39 2.42 8.60 1.04
C MET A 39 2.98 7.99 2.34
N ASN A 40 3.31 8.84 3.31
CA ASN A 40 3.70 8.42 4.66
C ASN A 40 3.12 9.39 5.70
N THR A 41 2.14 8.92 6.48
CA THR A 41 1.43 9.72 7.49
C THR A 41 2.33 10.14 8.66
N LYS A 42 3.39 9.38 8.97
CA LYS A 42 4.34 9.70 10.04
C LYS A 42 5.18 10.94 9.75
N LEU A 43 5.28 11.33 8.48
CA LEU A 43 6.02 12.52 8.05
C LEU A 43 5.13 13.77 7.94
N ALA A 44 3.83 13.67 8.27
CA ALA A 44 2.92 14.79 8.21
C ALA A 44 3.27 15.84 9.28
N THR A 45 3.46 17.08 8.84
CA THR A 45 3.75 18.23 9.72
C THR A 45 2.50 19.02 10.13
N SER A 46 1.35 18.67 9.55
CA SER A 46 0.03 19.24 9.81
C SER A 46 -1.02 18.14 9.86
N ASP A 47 -2.27 18.53 10.08
CA ASP A 47 -3.41 17.60 9.99
C ASP A 47 -3.45 16.92 8.61
N LEU A 48 -3.84 15.64 8.59
CA LEU A 48 -4.01 14.79 7.42
C LEU A 48 -5.23 15.16 6.60
N ARG A 49 -6.32 15.61 7.27
CA ARG A 49 -7.57 16.06 6.63
C ARG A 49 -8.16 15.02 5.68
N TRP A 50 -8.16 13.76 6.11
CA TRP A 50 -8.86 12.69 5.41
C TRP A 50 -10.38 12.88 5.54
N THR A 51 -11.12 12.37 4.55
CA THR A 51 -12.58 12.54 4.50
C THR A 51 -13.26 11.38 5.22
N SER A 52 -14.08 11.68 6.21
CA SER A 52 -14.91 10.69 6.92
C SER A 52 -16.34 10.66 6.37
N TYR A 53 -17.00 9.50 6.50
CA TYR A 53 -18.41 9.31 6.17
C TYR A 53 -19.07 8.32 7.14
N PRO A 54 -20.34 8.51 7.56
CA PRO A 54 -21.24 9.62 7.22
C PRO A 54 -20.74 10.99 7.68
N ALA A 55 -21.01 12.04 6.90
CA ALA A 55 -20.48 13.38 7.20
C ALA A 55 -21.24 14.06 8.35
N ASP A 56 -22.51 13.71 8.53
CA ASP A 56 -23.39 14.14 9.61
C ASP A 56 -23.14 13.40 10.94
N ASP A 57 -22.51 12.23 10.87
CA ASP A 57 -22.12 11.40 12.02
C ASP A 57 -20.68 10.88 11.85
N SER A 58 -19.72 11.82 11.80
CA SER A 58 -18.31 11.46 11.67
C SER A 58 -17.78 10.86 12.98
N GLN A 59 -17.56 9.55 12.99
CA GLN A 59 -17.01 8.83 14.14
C GLN A 59 -15.49 8.58 14.08
N TRP A 60 -14.88 8.78 12.91
CA TRP A 60 -13.42 8.80 12.80
C TRP A 60 -12.90 10.14 13.30
N GLU A 61 -12.02 10.09 14.29
CA GLU A 61 -11.39 11.27 14.89
C GLU A 61 -9.91 11.31 14.54
N GLU A 62 -9.44 12.47 14.06
CA GLU A 62 -8.01 12.70 13.85
C GLU A 62 -7.36 13.13 15.17
N ALA A 63 -6.37 12.39 15.64
CA ALA A 63 -5.68 12.63 16.90
C ALA A 63 -4.17 12.76 16.72
N SER A 64 -3.52 13.46 17.65
CA SER A 64 -2.06 13.51 17.77
C SER A 64 -1.57 12.44 18.74
N SER A 65 -0.69 11.57 18.29
CA SER A 65 -0.08 10.52 19.11
C SER A 65 1.45 10.62 19.10
N ARG A 66 2.13 9.77 19.87
CA ARG A 66 3.59 9.64 19.87
C ARG A 66 4.00 8.28 19.34
N ASP A 67 4.94 8.26 18.40
CA ASP A 67 5.57 7.02 17.95
C ASP A 67 6.64 6.52 18.94
N ASP A 68 7.27 5.39 18.63
CA ASP A 68 8.33 4.78 19.45
C ASP A 68 9.55 5.70 19.62
N HIS A 69 9.75 6.66 18.71
CA HIS A 69 10.84 7.64 18.75
C HIS A 69 10.41 8.96 19.42
N GLN A 70 9.22 9.02 20.02
CA GLN A 70 8.64 10.21 20.66
C GLN A 70 8.29 11.36 19.69
N ASN A 71 8.29 11.12 18.38
CA ASN A 71 7.81 12.07 17.40
C ASN A 71 6.29 12.20 17.50
N THR A 72 5.78 13.41 17.33
CA THR A 72 4.34 13.63 17.20
C THR A 72 3.88 13.17 15.81
N VAL A 73 2.94 12.23 15.76
CA VAL A 73 2.35 11.69 14.53
C VAL A 73 0.85 11.92 14.51
N ARG A 74 0.26 11.95 13.31
CA ARG A 74 -1.19 12.03 13.12
C ARG A 74 -1.78 10.64 12.95
N THR A 75 -2.83 10.36 13.71
CA THR A 75 -3.51 9.06 13.81
C THR A 75 -5.00 9.24 13.61
N TYR A 76 -5.69 8.17 13.24
CA TYR A 76 -7.16 8.17 13.16
C TYR A 76 -7.73 7.10 14.08
N GLU A 77 -8.64 7.49 14.97
CA GLU A 77 -9.23 6.61 15.97
C GLU A 77 -10.75 6.50 15.76
N ILE A 78 -11.32 5.34 16.07
CA ILE A 78 -12.77 5.12 16.04
C ILE A 78 -13.15 4.06 17.09
N CYS A 79 -14.25 4.29 17.81
CA CYS A 79 -14.79 3.32 18.76
C CYS A 79 -16.32 3.32 18.74
N THR A 80 -16.90 2.53 17.84
CA THR A 80 -18.35 2.51 17.55
C THR A 80 -19.00 1.16 17.85
N ILE A 81 -18.60 0.53 18.97
CA ILE A 81 -19.01 -0.84 19.34
C ILE A 81 -20.53 -1.04 19.51
N THR A 82 -21.29 0.02 19.71
CA THR A 82 -22.76 -0.01 19.83
C THR A 82 -23.48 0.21 18.50
N SER A 83 -22.81 0.75 17.49
CA SER A 83 -23.39 1.08 16.20
C SER A 83 -23.12 -0.04 15.19
N THR A 84 -24.15 -0.41 14.42
CA THR A 84 -24.03 -1.35 13.30
C THR A 84 -23.80 -0.64 11.97
N SER A 85 -23.71 0.69 11.97
CA SER A 85 -23.47 1.51 10.78
C SER A 85 -22.06 1.31 10.22
N SER A 86 -21.90 1.57 8.93
CA SER A 86 -20.61 1.52 8.24
C SER A 86 -19.96 2.89 8.24
N TYR A 87 -18.83 3.02 8.93
CA TYR A 87 -18.05 4.25 8.99
C TYR A 87 -16.85 4.15 8.07
N TRP A 88 -16.69 5.12 7.19
CA TRP A 88 -15.63 5.17 6.20
C TRP A 88 -14.67 6.33 6.48
N LEU A 89 -13.41 6.13 6.12
CA LEU A 89 -12.37 7.13 6.14
C LEU A 89 -11.56 7.02 4.86
N ARG A 90 -11.36 8.12 4.13
CA ARG A 90 -10.64 8.14 2.85
C ARG A 90 -9.48 9.10 2.88
N THR A 91 -8.35 8.65 2.36
CA THR A 91 -7.14 9.47 2.20
C THR A 91 -7.36 10.65 1.27
N ARG A 92 -6.36 11.54 1.20
CA ARG A 92 -6.19 12.44 0.05
C ARG A 92 -5.80 11.61 -1.19
N TRP A 93 -5.89 12.21 -2.38
CA TRP A 93 -5.46 11.56 -3.61
C TRP A 93 -3.95 11.30 -3.60
N ILE A 94 -3.55 10.06 -3.93
CA ILE A 94 -2.17 9.59 -3.92
C ILE A 94 -1.72 9.42 -5.38
N PRO A 95 -0.83 10.29 -5.90
CA PRO A 95 -0.29 10.13 -7.25
C PRO A 95 0.60 8.88 -7.31
N LEU A 96 0.37 8.02 -8.31
CA LEU A 96 1.12 6.78 -8.49
C LEU A 96 2.47 6.98 -9.19
N LYS A 97 2.71 8.14 -9.80
CA LYS A 97 3.86 8.38 -10.68
C LYS A 97 3.94 7.28 -11.76
N ALA A 98 5.01 6.47 -11.76
CA ALA A 98 5.20 5.33 -12.66
C ALA A 98 4.90 3.97 -12.01
N ALA A 99 4.39 3.94 -10.77
CA ALA A 99 4.15 2.71 -10.04
C ALA A 99 2.95 1.94 -10.61
N THR A 100 3.18 0.69 -10.99
CA THR A 100 2.12 -0.26 -11.41
C THR A 100 1.72 -1.23 -10.29
N THR A 101 2.54 -1.26 -9.23
CA THR A 101 2.33 -2.01 -7.99
C THR A 101 2.55 -1.05 -6.83
N VAL A 102 1.66 -1.08 -5.84
CA VAL A 102 1.78 -0.32 -4.59
C VAL A 102 1.71 -1.28 -3.41
N TYR A 103 2.60 -1.07 -2.44
CA TYR A 103 2.53 -1.73 -1.14
C TYR A 103 1.95 -0.75 -0.13
N VAL A 104 0.91 -1.17 0.58
CA VAL A 104 0.25 -0.40 1.62
C VAL A 104 0.60 -1.05 2.96
N GLU A 105 1.49 -0.40 3.71
CA GLU A 105 1.83 -0.77 5.08
C GLU A 105 0.92 0.01 6.04
N ILE A 106 0.19 -0.72 6.89
CA ILE A 106 -0.75 -0.15 7.86
C ILE A 106 -0.31 -0.55 9.25
N TRP A 107 -0.02 0.45 10.08
CA TRP A 107 0.16 0.29 11.51
C TRP A 107 -1.18 0.57 12.20
N PHE A 108 -1.62 -0.33 13.08
CA PHE A 108 -2.91 -0.15 13.75
C PHE A 108 -2.99 -0.85 15.10
N SER A 109 -3.89 -0.39 15.96
CA SER A 109 -4.32 -1.08 17.17
C SER A 109 -5.77 -1.54 17.01
N MET A 110 -6.13 -2.62 17.69
CA MET A 110 -7.49 -3.16 17.70
C MET A 110 -7.81 -3.62 19.12
N MET A 111 -8.93 -3.17 19.68
CA MET A 111 -9.39 -3.60 20.99
C MET A 111 -9.99 -5.00 20.95
N GLU A 112 -9.73 -5.79 21.99
CA GLU A 112 -10.37 -7.08 22.21
C GLU A 112 -11.83 -6.87 22.66
N CYS A 113 -12.79 -7.47 21.96
CA CYS A 113 -14.21 -7.27 22.24
C CYS A 113 -14.61 -7.78 23.63
N SER A 114 -14.05 -8.92 24.08
CA SER A 114 -14.29 -9.45 25.42
C SER A 114 -13.87 -8.47 26.51
N SER A 115 -12.77 -7.75 26.31
CA SER A 115 -12.31 -6.71 27.23
C SER A 115 -13.28 -5.53 27.34
N LEU A 116 -14.08 -5.28 26.30
CA LEU A 116 -15.12 -4.26 26.26
C LEU A 116 -16.47 -4.75 26.80
N ARG A 117 -16.63 -6.05 27.04
CA ARG A 117 -17.89 -6.69 27.47
C ARG A 117 -19.06 -6.38 26.53
N GLN A 118 -18.79 -6.24 25.24
CA GLN A 118 -19.78 -5.94 24.20
C GLN A 118 -19.45 -6.79 22.96
N PRO A 119 -20.45 -7.24 22.19
CA PRO A 119 -20.21 -7.84 20.89
C PRO A 119 -19.64 -6.77 19.94
N CYS A 120 -18.50 -7.04 19.33
CA CYS A 120 -17.85 -6.10 18.41
C CYS A 120 -17.07 -6.86 17.32
N LYS A 121 -16.50 -6.15 16.35
CA LYS A 121 -15.59 -6.70 15.34
C LYS A 121 -14.15 -6.35 15.70
N GLU A 122 -13.26 -7.31 15.43
CA GLU A 122 -11.81 -7.17 15.62
C GLU A 122 -11.09 -7.07 14.27
N THR A 123 -11.80 -6.54 13.27
CA THR A 123 -11.36 -6.42 11.88
C THR A 123 -11.90 -5.14 11.27
N PHE A 124 -11.20 -4.61 10.28
CA PHE A 124 -11.69 -3.54 9.39
C PHE A 124 -11.47 -3.93 7.93
N ASN A 125 -12.02 -3.18 6.99
CA ASN A 125 -11.78 -3.42 5.57
C ASN A 125 -10.93 -2.30 4.97
N LEU A 126 -9.99 -2.67 4.12
CA LEU A 126 -9.24 -1.76 3.25
C LEU A 126 -9.80 -1.83 1.83
N TYR A 127 -10.01 -0.68 1.22
CA TYR A 127 -10.38 -0.51 -0.17
C TYR A 127 -9.43 0.47 -0.85
N HIS A 128 -9.45 0.47 -2.18
CA HIS A 128 -8.87 1.53 -2.99
C HIS A 128 -9.84 1.99 -4.09
N TYR A 129 -9.69 3.23 -4.54
CA TYR A 129 -10.39 3.79 -5.69
C TYR A 129 -9.39 4.43 -6.65
N PRO A 130 -9.12 3.82 -7.82
CA PRO A 130 -8.26 4.40 -8.85
C PRO A 130 -8.92 5.64 -9.49
N SER A 131 -8.18 6.75 -9.59
CA SER A 131 -8.65 7.98 -10.26
C SER A 131 -7.53 8.66 -11.04
N ASP A 132 -7.86 9.33 -12.14
CA ASP A 132 -6.89 10.09 -12.95
C ASP A 132 -6.57 11.48 -12.37
N ALA A 133 -7.34 11.96 -11.39
CA ALA A 133 -7.16 13.26 -10.76
C ALA A 133 -7.64 13.28 -9.29
N ASP A 134 -7.32 14.36 -8.55
CA ASP A 134 -7.90 14.63 -7.23
C ASP A 134 -9.32 15.19 -7.39
N ASP A 135 -10.28 14.34 -7.75
CA ASP A 135 -11.65 14.69 -8.12
C ASP A 135 -12.72 14.28 -7.09
N ALA A 136 -12.31 13.64 -6.00
CA ALA A 136 -13.22 13.16 -4.99
C ALA A 136 -13.84 14.28 -4.13
N THR A 137 -15.11 14.14 -3.81
CA THR A 137 -15.89 15.07 -2.96
C THR A 137 -16.31 14.36 -1.66
N PRO A 138 -16.96 15.05 -0.70
CA PRO A 138 -17.48 14.40 0.50
C PRO A 138 -18.50 13.27 0.22
N THR A 139 -19.11 13.24 -0.96
CA THR A 139 -20.13 12.27 -1.35
C THR A 139 -19.77 11.44 -2.59
N SER A 140 -18.67 11.78 -3.27
CA SER A 140 -18.20 11.09 -4.48
C SER A 140 -16.73 10.67 -4.35
N PRO A 141 -16.32 9.48 -4.82
CA PRO A 141 -17.20 8.38 -5.21
C PRO A 141 -18.11 7.91 -4.05
N ALA A 142 -19.20 7.22 -4.39
CA ALA A 142 -20.15 6.70 -3.41
C ALA A 142 -19.45 5.78 -2.38
N TRP A 143 -19.81 5.93 -1.11
CA TRP A 143 -19.21 5.23 0.05
C TRP A 143 -19.67 3.77 0.16
N MET A 144 -19.31 2.97 -0.83
CA MET A 144 -19.68 1.57 -0.95
C MET A 144 -18.69 0.79 -1.82
N GLU A 145 -18.68 -0.54 -1.68
CA GLU A 145 -18.02 -1.39 -2.67
C GLU A 145 -18.68 -1.20 -4.04
N ASN A 146 -17.87 -1.09 -5.09
CA ASN A 146 -18.27 -0.59 -6.40
C ASN A 146 -18.85 0.85 -6.29
N PRO A 147 -18.00 1.89 -6.32
CA PRO A 147 -16.77 1.91 -7.12
C PRO A 147 -15.48 1.63 -6.35
N TYR A 148 -15.50 1.58 -5.01
CA TYR A 148 -14.32 1.16 -4.25
C TYR A 148 -14.07 -0.34 -4.46
N ILE A 149 -12.81 -0.69 -4.70
CA ILE A 149 -12.36 -2.06 -4.89
C ILE A 149 -11.77 -2.57 -3.59
N LYS A 150 -12.35 -3.64 -3.04
CA LYS A 150 -11.89 -4.24 -1.78
C LYS A 150 -10.51 -4.84 -1.95
N VAL A 151 -9.59 -4.44 -1.07
CA VAL A 151 -8.23 -4.99 -1.01
C VAL A 151 -8.22 -6.18 -0.04
N ALA A 152 -8.67 -5.98 1.19
CA ALA A 152 -8.69 -7.03 2.20
C ALA A 152 -9.66 -6.72 3.35
N THR A 153 -10.10 -7.76 4.04
CA THR A 153 -10.54 -7.66 5.44
C THR A 153 -9.31 -7.86 6.31
N VAL A 154 -8.93 -6.83 7.06
CA VAL A 154 -7.71 -6.76 7.86
C VAL A 154 -8.04 -7.12 9.30
N ALA A 155 -7.38 -8.17 9.81
CA ALA A 155 -7.47 -8.62 11.19
C ALA A 155 -6.18 -8.28 11.96
N ALA A 156 -6.33 -8.07 13.26
CA ALA A 156 -5.20 -7.91 14.18
C ALA A 156 -4.59 -9.28 14.54
N ASP A 157 -3.26 -9.33 14.62
CA ASP A 157 -2.55 -10.48 15.20
C ASP A 157 -2.44 -10.32 16.73
N HIS A 158 -2.55 -9.07 17.23
CA HIS A 158 -2.48 -8.69 18.63
C HIS A 158 -3.65 -7.78 19.00
N LEU A 159 -4.46 -8.20 19.96
CA LEU A 159 -5.59 -7.43 20.48
C LEU A 159 -5.23 -6.70 21.77
N MET A 160 -5.80 -5.51 21.95
CA MET A 160 -5.58 -4.64 23.10
C MET A 160 -6.64 -4.89 24.16
N LEU A 161 -6.20 -5.11 25.39
CA LEU A 161 -7.10 -5.14 26.54
C LEU A 161 -7.41 -3.71 27.00
N ARG A 162 -8.64 -3.48 27.45
CA ARG A 162 -9.04 -2.17 28.01
C ARG A 162 -8.11 -1.71 29.13
N GLY A 163 -7.50 -0.54 28.95
CA GLY A 163 -6.58 0.08 29.90
C GLY A 163 -5.16 -0.50 29.89
N ALA A 164 -4.86 -1.45 29.00
CA ALA A 164 -3.51 -1.97 28.80
C ALA A 164 -2.81 -1.24 27.65
N ARG A 165 -1.49 -1.09 27.76
CA ARG A 165 -0.64 -0.81 26.61
C ARG A 165 -0.31 -2.14 25.96
N GLY A 166 -0.72 -2.34 24.72
CA GLY A 166 -0.27 -3.48 23.93
C GLY A 166 0.62 -3.06 22.77
N ARG A 167 0.89 -4.00 21.87
CA ARG A 167 1.78 -3.81 20.72
C ARG A 167 0.99 -3.45 19.46
N PRO A 168 1.43 -2.48 18.66
CA PRO A 168 0.78 -2.20 17.38
C PRO A 168 0.86 -3.43 16.46
N ASN A 169 -0.14 -3.56 15.59
CA ASN A 169 -0.17 -4.51 14.50
C ASN A 169 0.38 -3.84 13.25
N VAL A 170 0.99 -4.64 12.38
CA VAL A 170 1.43 -4.20 11.05
C VAL A 170 0.90 -5.15 10.01
N LYS A 171 0.26 -4.62 8.96
CA LYS A 171 -0.14 -5.38 7.78
C LYS A 171 0.36 -4.69 6.53
N VAL A 172 1.03 -5.47 5.67
CA VAL A 172 1.48 -5.02 4.35
C VAL A 172 0.62 -5.69 3.29
N LEU A 173 -0.07 -4.89 2.50
CA LEU A 173 -0.99 -5.34 1.46
C LEU A 173 -0.48 -4.87 0.10
N ARG A 174 -0.52 -5.75 -0.90
CA ARG A 174 -0.04 -5.46 -2.25
C ARG A 174 -1.21 -5.16 -3.18
N LEU A 175 -1.14 -4.04 -3.88
CA LEU A 175 -2.08 -3.61 -4.92
C LEU A 175 -1.36 -3.69 -6.25
N GLU A 176 -1.89 -4.46 -7.20
CA GLU A 176 -1.28 -4.67 -8.52
C GLU A 176 -2.22 -4.24 -9.64
N GLY A 177 -1.68 -4.11 -10.85
CA GLY A 177 -2.49 -3.81 -12.03
C GLY A 177 -3.06 -2.40 -12.03
N LEU A 178 -2.41 -1.48 -11.32
CA LEU A 178 -2.82 -0.08 -11.24
C LEU A 178 -2.54 0.62 -12.59
N ARG A 179 -3.56 1.27 -13.14
CA ARG A 179 -3.52 1.87 -14.49
C ARG A 179 -3.91 3.35 -14.55
N LYS A 180 -4.38 3.91 -13.44
CA LYS A 180 -4.80 5.32 -13.32
C LYS A 180 -3.65 6.19 -12.83
N ALA A 181 -3.75 7.50 -12.99
CA ALA A 181 -2.69 8.41 -12.54
C ALA A 181 -2.48 8.43 -11.02
N GLY A 182 -3.52 8.13 -10.25
CA GLY A 182 -3.50 8.06 -8.80
C GLY A 182 -4.56 7.13 -8.23
N LEU A 183 -4.63 7.09 -6.91
CA LEU A 183 -5.70 6.40 -6.19
C LEU A 183 -6.02 7.06 -4.85
N TYR A 184 -7.16 6.68 -4.29
CA TYR A 184 -7.48 6.91 -2.88
C TYR A 184 -7.47 5.57 -2.15
N LEU A 185 -7.03 5.55 -0.90
CA LEU A 185 -7.28 4.44 0.00
C LEU A 185 -8.50 4.78 0.87
N ALA A 186 -9.31 3.78 1.18
CA ALA A 186 -10.45 3.93 2.07
C ALA A 186 -10.52 2.80 3.10
N PHE A 187 -10.76 3.17 4.34
CA PHE A 187 -10.87 2.30 5.50
C PHE A 187 -12.33 2.26 5.91
N GLN A 188 -12.89 1.07 6.06
CA GLN A 188 -14.26 0.87 6.50
C GLN A 188 -14.29 0.07 7.80
N SER A 189 -14.95 0.65 8.79
CA SER A 189 -15.14 0.08 10.13
C SER A 189 -16.62 -0.07 10.42
N GLN A 190 -16.98 -1.12 11.14
CA GLN A 190 -18.34 -1.39 11.58
C GLN A 190 -18.28 -2.12 12.92
N SER A 191 -18.89 -1.53 13.96
CA SER A 191 -18.93 -2.12 15.31
C SER A 191 -17.55 -2.49 15.86
N ALA A 192 -16.53 -1.65 15.67
CA ALA A 192 -15.14 -1.91 16.10
C ALA A 192 -14.59 -0.77 16.96
N CYS A 193 -13.50 -1.04 17.67
CA CYS A 193 -12.74 -0.05 18.42
C CYS A 193 -11.25 -0.18 18.10
N MET A 194 -10.71 0.78 17.37
CA MET A 194 -9.39 0.70 16.73
C MET A 194 -8.76 2.07 16.50
N ALA A 195 -7.45 2.07 16.23
CA ALA A 195 -6.73 3.23 15.75
C ALA A 195 -5.81 2.86 14.58
N LEU A 196 -5.74 3.72 13.56
CA LEU A 196 -4.70 3.75 12.54
C LEU A 196 -3.55 4.64 13.04
N LEU A 197 -2.34 4.09 13.12
CA LEU A 197 -1.18 4.64 13.81
C LEU A 197 -0.12 5.23 12.86
#